data_AF-A0A8K0HVJ5-F1
#
_entry.id   AF-A0A8K0HVJ5-F1
#
_cell.length_a   1.000
_cell.length_b   1.000
_cell.length_c   1.000
_cell.angle_alpha   90.00
_cell.angle_beta   90.00
_cell.angle_gamma   90.00
#
_symmetry.space_group_name_H-M   'P 1'
#
loop_
_entity.id
_entity.type
_entity.pdbx_description
1 polymer ?
#
loop_
_entity_poly.entity_id
_entity_poly.type
_entity_poly.pdbx_seq_one_letter_code
_entity_poly.pdbx_strand_id
1 'polypeptide(L)'
;MASSSSSGLTFKLHPLVIVNISDHYTRVKAQAQYSSSSSAAAAPGAGATPNGGAPPPQPRVFGCVIGVQRGRTVEIFNSFELLYDPVTNTLDRAFLEKKQELYKKVFPNFYILGWYSTGSDAQESDMQIHRA
;
A
#
# COMPACT_ATOMS: atom_id res chain seq x y z
N MET A 1 -11.83 -17.99 -9.46
CA MET A 1 -10.96 -18.03 -8.26
C MET A 1 -10.74 -19.49 -7.91
N ALA A 2 -9.49 -19.96 -7.87
CA ALA A 2 -9.20 -21.33 -7.45
C ALA A 2 -9.56 -21.49 -5.97
N SER A 3 -10.25 -22.58 -5.61
CA SER A 3 -10.60 -22.91 -4.24
C SER A 3 -9.33 -23.00 -3.39
N SER A 4 -9.18 -22.08 -2.44
CA SER A 4 -8.00 -21.98 -1.61
C SER A 4 -7.95 -23.18 -0.67
N SER A 5 -6.85 -23.94 -0.70
CA SER A 5 -6.50 -24.88 0.35
C SER A 5 -6.42 -24.10 1.65
N SER A 6 -7.28 -24.38 2.64
CA SER A 6 -7.17 -23.76 3.96
C SER A 6 -5.91 -24.29 4.65
N SER A 7 -4.76 -23.66 4.36
CA SER A 7 -3.57 -23.81 5.19
C SER A 7 -4.02 -23.39 6.59
N GLY A 8 -3.93 -24.29 7.57
CA GLY A 8 -4.41 -24.07 8.94
C GLY A 8 -3.59 -23.03 9.72
N LEU A 9 -3.28 -21.91 9.07
CA LEU A 9 -2.58 -20.76 9.61
C LEU A 9 -3.59 -19.82 10.28
N THR A 10 -3.19 -19.30 11.44
CA THR A 10 -3.94 -18.27 12.15
C THR A 10 -3.24 -16.94 11.96
N PHE A 11 -3.93 -15.93 11.45
CA PHE A 11 -3.39 -14.59 11.28
C PHE A 11 -3.88 -13.68 12.40
N LYS A 12 -2.95 -12.99 13.07
CA LYS A 12 -3.26 -11.91 14.01
C LYS A 12 -2.78 -10.60 13.41
N LEU A 13 -3.71 -9.67 13.23
CA LEU A 13 -3.41 -8.35 12.68
C LEU A 13 -3.46 -7.31 13.79
N HIS A 14 -2.32 -6.65 14.03
CA HIS A 14 -2.25 -5.58 15.02
C HIS A 14 -2.95 -4.31 14.48
N PRO A 15 -3.77 -3.59 15.27
CA PRO A 15 -4.51 -2.41 14.81
C PRO A 15 -3.64 -1.32 14.19
N LEU A 16 -2.41 -1.18 14.66
CA LEU A 16 -1.41 -0.25 14.12
C LEU A 16 -1.21 -0.42 12.61
N VAL A 17 -1.25 -1.65 12.10
CA VAL A 17 -1.07 -1.93 10.66
C VAL A 17 -2.18 -1.29 9.84
N ILE A 18 -3.43 -1.41 10.29
CA ILE A 18 -4.59 -0.83 9.62
C ILE A 18 -4.50 0.70 9.63
N VAL A 19 -4.10 1.28 10.77
CA VAL A 19 -3.91 2.72 10.89
C VAL A 19 -2.82 3.21 9.93
N ASN A 20 -1.67 2.54 9.87
CA ASN A 20 -0.57 2.90 8.98
C ASN A 20 -0.97 2.85 7.50
N ILE A 21 -1.70 1.80 7.09
CA ILE A 21 -2.16 1.66 5.70
C ILE A 21 -3.18 2.75 5.36
N SER A 22 -4.11 3.04 6.29
CA SER A 22 -5.12 4.08 6.10
C SER A 22 -4.51 5.47 6.00
N ASP A 23 -3.54 5.77 6.86
CA ASP A 23 -2.79 7.02 6.85
C ASP A 23 -1.98 7.16 5.55
N HIS A 24 -1.28 6.10 5.11
CA HIS A 24 -0.54 6.09 3.85
C HIS A 24 -1.45 6.41 2.65
N TYR A 25 -2.59 5.73 2.54
CA TYR A 25 -3.57 6.01 1.48
C TYR A 25 -4.08 7.45 1.53
N THR A 26 -4.47 7.92 2.73
CA THR A 26 -5.07 9.24 2.91
C THR A 26 -4.07 10.35 2.59
N ARG A 27 -2.81 10.20 3.01
CA ARG A 27 -1.74 11.15 2.70
C ARG A 27 -1.49 11.25 1.20
N VAL A 28 -1.36 10.12 0.50
CA VAL A 28 -1.12 10.12 -0.96
C VAL A 28 -2.32 10.73 -1.70
N LYS A 29 -3.54 10.44 -1.25
CA LYS A 29 -4.77 11.05 -1.79
C LYS A 29 -4.77 12.57 -1.64
N ALA A 30 -4.47 13.08 -0.45
CA ALA A 30 -4.41 14.52 -0.20
C ALA A 30 -3.33 15.21 -1.06
N GLN A 31 -2.15 14.58 -1.20
CA GLN A 31 -1.06 15.11 -2.04
C GLN A 31 -1.44 15.17 -3.52
N ALA A 32 -2.11 14.13 -4.04
CA ALA A 32 -2.57 14.11 -5.43
C ALA A 32 -3.60 15.20 -5.71
N GLN A 33 -4.53 15.44 -4.77
CA GLN A 33 -5.52 16.51 -4.87
C GLN A 33 -4.86 17.89 -4.87
N TYR A 34 -3.85 18.10 -4.03
CA TYR A 34 -3.15 19.38 -3.96
C TYR A 34 -2.34 19.66 -5.24
N SER A 35 -1.65 18.66 -5.78
CA SER A 35 -0.91 18.76 -7.04
C SER A 35 -1.80 19.05 -8.25
N SER A 36 -3.07 18.60 -8.23
CA SER A 36 -4.04 18.95 -9.28
C SER A 36 -4.62 20.36 -9.14
N SER A 37 -4.52 20.97 -7.95
CA SER A 37 -5.02 22.32 -7.68
C SER A 37 -3.97 23.43 -7.87
N SER A 38 -2.68 23.10 -7.80
CA SER A 38 -1.58 24.07 -7.95
C SER A 38 -1.29 24.45 -9.41
N SER A 39 -1.81 23.72 -10.39
CA SER A 39 -1.82 24.13 -11.82
C SER A 39 -3.04 24.97 -12.21
N ALA A 40 -3.96 25.25 -11.28
CA ALA A 40 -5.21 26.00 -11.51
C ALA A 40 -5.29 27.33 -10.74
N ALA A 41 -4.15 27.89 -10.30
CA ALA A 41 -4.12 29.20 -9.64
C ALA A 41 -3.94 30.36 -10.65
N ALA A 42 -4.94 30.58 -11.52
CA ALA A 42 -5.27 31.90 -12.09
C ALA A 42 -6.61 31.90 -12.87
N ALA A 43 -7.74 31.80 -12.17
CA ALA A 43 -9.00 32.48 -12.54
C ALA A 43 -10.05 32.31 -11.43
N PRO A 44 -10.62 33.39 -10.85
CA PRO A 44 -11.75 33.29 -9.96
C PRO A 44 -13.05 33.30 -10.77
N GLY A 45 -13.85 32.24 -10.66
CA GLY A 45 -15.26 32.23 -11.06
C GLY A 45 -15.61 31.21 -12.15
N ALA A 46 -16.15 30.07 -11.74
CA ALA A 46 -17.15 29.34 -12.52
C ALA A 46 -17.89 28.37 -11.57
N GLY A 47 -19.21 28.51 -11.52
CA GLY A 47 -20.09 27.69 -10.69
C GLY A 47 -20.00 26.21 -11.03
N ALA A 48 -20.26 25.39 -10.01
CA ALA A 48 -20.34 23.95 -10.11
C ALA A 48 -21.47 23.53 -11.08
N THR A 49 -21.10 23.08 -12.27
CA THR A 49 -21.96 22.22 -13.11
C THR A 49 -21.81 20.76 -12.67
N PRO A 50 -22.90 20.02 -12.41
CA PRO A 50 -22.85 18.59 -12.11
C PRO A 50 -22.76 17.81 -13.43
N ASN A 51 -21.57 17.66 -13.99
CA ASN A 51 -21.36 16.80 -15.16
C ASN A 51 -20.62 15.54 -14.73
N GLY A 52 -21.14 14.39 -15.18
CA GLY A 52 -20.63 13.03 -14.95
C GLY A 52 -19.24 12.78 -15.55
N GLY A 53 -18.26 13.53 -15.09
CA GLY A 53 -16.84 13.24 -15.28
C GLY A 53 -16.49 12.01 -14.45
N ALA A 54 -15.74 11.08 -15.06
CA ALA A 54 -15.21 9.92 -14.36
C ALA A 54 -14.56 10.37 -13.03
N PRO A 55 -14.81 9.67 -11.91
CA PRO A 55 -14.18 10.02 -10.64
C PRO A 55 -12.66 10.08 -10.83
N PRO A 56 -11.97 11.02 -10.17
CA PRO A 56 -10.52 11.13 -10.27
C PRO A 56 -9.88 9.76 -9.95
N PRO A 57 -8.83 9.36 -10.68
CA PRO A 57 -8.20 8.06 -10.47
C PRO A 57 -7.81 7.94 -9.00
N GLN A 58 -8.35 6.92 -8.32
CA GLN A 58 -8.05 6.72 -6.91
C GLN A 58 -6.58 6.34 -6.76
N PRO A 59 -5.83 7.00 -5.86
CA PRO A 59 -4.43 6.70 -5.68
C PRO A 59 -4.27 5.26 -5.20
N ARG A 60 -3.29 4.57 -5.79
CA ARG A 60 -2.93 3.22 -5.41
C ARG A 60 -1.62 3.23 -4.65
N VAL A 61 -1.67 2.78 -3.41
CA VAL A 61 -0.48 2.69 -2.54
C VAL A 61 -0.09 1.25 -2.28
N PHE A 62 1.22 1.03 -2.12
CA PHE A 62 1.84 -0.27 -1.90
C PHE A 62 2.74 -0.23 -0.68
N GLY A 63 2.90 -1.36 0.00
CA GLY A 63 3.87 -1.48 1.07
C GLY A 63 4.05 -2.89 1.58
N CYS A 64 4.96 -3.06 2.52
CA CYS A 64 5.22 -4.34 3.18
C CYS A 64 4.56 -4.40 4.54
N VAL A 65 4.20 -5.62 4.94
CA VAL A 65 3.81 -5.95 6.31
C VAL A 65 4.90 -6.78 6.97
N ILE A 66 5.19 -6.47 8.22
CA ILE A 66 6.24 -7.11 9.00
C ILE A 66 5.71 -7.66 10.31
N GLY A 67 6.36 -8.72 10.78
CA GLY A 67 6.03 -9.34 12.05
C GLY A 67 6.76 -10.65 12.22
N VAL A 68 6.11 -11.62 12.86
CA VAL A 68 6.70 -12.91 13.18
C VAL A 68 5.73 -14.05 12.90
N GLN A 69 6.26 -15.23 12.58
CA GLN A 69 5.49 -16.47 12.60
C GLN A 69 6.00 -17.37 13.72
N ARG A 70 5.06 -17.85 14.53
CA ARG A 70 5.29 -18.83 15.59
C ARG A 70 4.47 -20.07 15.28
N GLY A 71 5.12 -21.08 14.72
CA GLY A 71 4.46 -22.29 14.21
C GLY A 71 3.46 -21.94 13.10
N ARG A 72 2.17 -22.13 13.38
CA ARG A 72 1.08 -21.82 12.43
C ARG A 72 0.44 -20.45 12.68
N THR A 73 0.89 -19.70 13.68
CA THR A 73 0.36 -18.36 13.93
C THR A 73 1.28 -17.33 13.30
N VAL A 74 0.72 -16.48 12.43
CA VAL A 74 1.39 -15.34 11.82
C VAL A 74 0.88 -14.08 12.50
N GLU A 75 1.76 -13.34 13.16
CA GLU A 75 1.42 -12.10 13.86
C GLU A 75 2.02 -10.92 13.12
N ILE A 76 1.15 -10.07 12.57
CA ILE A 76 1.51 -8.89 11.78
C ILE A 76 1.46 -7.68 12.70
N PHE A 77 2.63 -7.11 13.01
CA PHE A 77 2.78 -6.06 14.01
C PHE A 77 2.84 -4.66 13.43
N ASN A 78 3.45 -4.52 12.25
CA ASN A 78 3.71 -3.22 11.65
C ASN A 78 3.75 -3.32 10.13
N SER A 79 3.81 -2.18 9.46
CA SER A 79 3.88 -2.04 8.01
C SER A 79 4.68 -0.82 7.63
N PHE A 80 5.27 -0.83 6.44
CA PHE A 80 5.91 0.35 5.87
C PHE A 80 5.57 0.52 4.39
N GLU A 81 5.48 1.77 3.97
CA GLU A 81 5.24 2.14 2.57
C GLU A 81 6.43 1.82 1.67
N LEU A 82 6.12 1.43 0.43
CA LEU A 82 7.05 1.24 -0.67
C LEU A 82 6.75 2.20 -1.81
N LEU A 83 7.80 2.51 -2.58
CA LEU A 83 7.67 3.27 -3.81
C LEU A 83 7.36 2.30 -4.95
N TYR A 84 6.30 2.63 -5.69
CA TYR A 84 5.87 1.92 -6.88
C TYR A 84 6.18 2.79 -8.10
N ASP A 85 6.91 2.22 -9.06
CA ASP A 85 7.17 2.86 -10.34
C ASP A 85 6.09 2.44 -11.36
N PRO A 86 5.19 3.36 -11.77
CA PRO A 86 4.12 3.05 -12.72
C PRO A 86 4.63 2.78 -14.13
N VAL A 87 5.86 3.19 -14.48
CA VAL A 87 6.42 2.97 -15.82
C VAL A 87 6.89 1.53 -15.96
N THR A 88 7.62 1.04 -14.96
CA THR A 88 8.17 -0.32 -14.98
C THR A 88 7.23 -1.36 -14.36
N ASN A 89 6.13 -0.94 -13.73
CA ASN A 89 5.25 -1.80 -12.92
C ASN A 89 6.02 -2.53 -11.80
N THR A 90 7.08 -1.90 -11.26
CA THR A 90 7.93 -2.53 -10.23
C THR A 90 7.97 -1.75 -8.93
N LEU A 91 8.23 -2.47 -7.84
CA LEU A 91 8.53 -1.88 -6.54
C LEU A 91 10.05 -1.64 -6.44
N ASP A 92 10.43 -0.49 -5.86
CA ASP A 92 11.83 -0.15 -5.64
C ASP A 92 12.48 -1.13 -4.63
N ARG A 93 13.24 -2.10 -5.15
CA ARG A 93 13.93 -3.12 -4.36
C ARG A 93 15.05 -2.54 -3.49
N ALA A 94 15.78 -1.55 -3.98
CA ALA A 94 16.86 -0.93 -3.22
C ALA A 94 16.31 -0.17 -2.00
N PHE A 95 15.18 0.51 -2.19
CA PHE A 95 14.46 1.15 -1.10
C PHE A 95 13.90 0.15 -0.09
N LEU A 96 13.33 -0.97 -0.58
CA LEU A 96 12.84 -2.06 0.25
C LEU A 96 13.95 -2.62 1.16
N GLU A 97 15.09 -3.00 0.59
CA GLU A 97 16.23 -3.56 1.31
C GLU A 97 16.74 -2.59 2.39
N LYS A 98 16.93 -1.32 2.02
CA LYS A 98 17.34 -0.26 2.96
C LYS A 98 16.35 -0.10 4.11
N LYS A 99 15.04 -0.06 3.82
CA LYS A 99 14.03 0.03 4.88
C LYS A 99 14.03 -1.21 5.76
N GLN A 100 14.15 -2.40 5.17
CA GLN A 100 14.22 -3.65 5.91
C GLN A 100 15.40 -3.67 6.88
N GLU A 101 16.58 -3.21 6.47
CA GLU A 101 17.76 -3.12 7.36
C GLU A 101 17.51 -2.20 8.55
N LEU A 102 16.88 -1.04 8.32
CA LEU A 102 16.53 -0.10 9.40
C LEU A 102 15.55 -0.73 10.39
N TYR A 103 14.51 -1.41 9.89
CA TYR A 103 13.55 -2.10 10.73
C TYR A 103 14.17 -3.27 11.50
N LYS A 104 15.11 -4.01 10.90
CA LYS A 104 15.84 -5.07 11.60
C LYS A 104 16.70 -4.54 12.74
N LYS A 105 17.23 -3.31 12.65
CA LYS A 105 17.99 -2.70 13.76
C LYS A 105 17.12 -2.45 15.00
N VAL A 106 15.85 -2.11 14.81
CA VAL A 106 14.91 -1.83 15.92
C VAL A 106 14.09 -3.04 16.35
N PHE A 107 13.75 -3.93 15.40
CA PHE A 107 12.99 -5.16 15.63
C PHE A 107 13.71 -6.36 14.99
N PRO A 108 14.79 -6.90 15.61
CA PRO A 108 15.63 -7.93 15.00
C PRO A 108 14.89 -9.24 14.70
N ASN A 109 13.84 -9.54 15.46
CA ASN A 109 13.05 -10.76 15.30
C ASN A 109 11.97 -10.63 14.21
N PHE A 110 11.75 -9.43 13.65
CA PHE A 110 10.71 -9.20 12.66
C PHE A 110 11.26 -9.41 11.26
N TYR A 111 10.44 -9.99 10.41
CA TYR A 111 10.73 -10.17 9.01
C TYR A 111 9.51 -9.81 8.16
N ILE A 112 9.73 -9.68 6.85
CA ILE A 112 8.69 -9.36 5.89
C ILE A 112 7.80 -10.59 5.74
N LEU A 113 6.52 -10.43 6.11
CA LEU A 113 5.51 -11.48 6.02
C LEU A 113 4.77 -11.43 4.68
N GLY A 114 4.78 -10.28 4.02
CA GLY A 114 4.12 -10.06 2.75
C GLY A 114 4.00 -8.58 2.42
N TRP A 115 3.03 -8.26 1.56
CA TRP A 115 2.80 -6.92 1.06
C TRP A 115 1.30 -6.60 1.05
N TYR A 116 0.99 -5.31 0.99
CA TYR A 116 -0.37 -4.80 0.82
C TYR A 116 -0.42 -3.86 -0.39
N SER A 117 -1.57 -3.84 -1.05
CA SER A 117 -1.99 -2.76 -1.94
C SER A 117 -3.36 -2.26 -1.54
N THR A 118 -3.68 -1.05 -1.98
CA THR A 118 -5.03 -0.48 -1.89
C THR A 118 -5.74 -0.58 -3.23
N GLY A 119 -7.07 -0.69 -3.22
CA GLY A 119 -7.89 -0.86 -4.41
C GLY A 119 -9.20 -1.57 -4.07
N SER A 120 -10.16 -1.56 -5.01
CA SER A 120 -11.42 -2.31 -4.87
C SER A 120 -11.21 -3.81 -5.03
N ASP A 121 -10.36 -4.18 -5.99
CA ASP A 121 -10.13 -5.55 -6.43
C ASP A 121 -8.65 -5.80 -6.70
N ALA A 122 -8.25 -7.06 -6.62
CA ALA A 122 -6.93 -7.50 -7.05
C ALA A 122 -6.81 -7.35 -8.58
N GLN A 123 -5.74 -6.70 -9.02
CA GLN A 123 -5.42 -6.45 -10.42
C GLN A 123 -4.36 -7.43 -10.91
N GLU A 124 -4.24 -7.60 -12.24
CA GLU A 124 -3.21 -8.48 -12.82
C GLU A 124 -1.78 -8.02 -12.45
N SER A 125 -1.57 -6.70 -12.29
CA SER A 125 -0.30 -6.15 -11.80
C SER A 125 0.05 -6.66 -10.39
N ASP A 126 -0.94 -6.99 -9.57
CA ASP A 126 -0.72 -7.56 -8.23
C ASP A 126 -0.16 -8.97 -8.30
N MET A 127 -0.59 -9.74 -9.30
CA MET A 127 -0.07 -11.08 -9.54
C MET A 127 1.40 -11.04 -9.97
N GLN A 128 1.79 -10.01 -10.72
CA GLN A 128 3.19 -9.79 -11.11
C GLN A 128 4.05 -9.48 -9.87
N ILE A 129 3.56 -8.59 -9.00
CA ILE A 129 4.24 -8.26 -7.74
C ILE A 129 4.33 -9.48 -6.81
N HIS A 130 3.28 -10.30 -6.75
CA HIS A 130 3.27 -11.49 -5.89
C HIS A 130 4.24 -12.59 -6.34
N ARG A 131 4.51 -12.70 -7.65
CA ARG A 131 5.42 -13.72 -8.23
C ARG A 131 6.89 -13.29 -8.23
N ALA A 132 7.16 -12.00 -8.08
CA ALA A 132 8.48 -11.39 -8.18
C ALA A 132 9.29 -11.48 -6.88
#